data_AF-A0A7S0IDF1-F1
#
_entry.id   AF-A0A7S0IDF1-F1
#
_cell.length_a   1.000
_cell.length_b   1.000
_cell.length_c   1.000
_cell.angle_alpha   90.00
_cell.angle_beta   90.00
_cell.angle_gamma   90.00
#
_symmetry.space_group_name_H-M   'P 1'
#
loop_
_entity.id
_entity.type
_entity.pdbx_description
1 polymer ?
#
loop_
_entity_poly.entity_id
_entity_poly.type
_entity_poly.pdbx_seq_one_letter_code
_entity_poly.pdbx_strand_id
1 'polypeptide(L)'
;ERERGITISSKYTSFDYKGTTFNAVDTPGHADFGGEVERVLDMVDGCLLLVDCIEGPMAQTKFVLGKALRKGLRPIVVLNKVDRPAVTERGCAEVESKLFDLFAAMGACDEQLDFAVVYASARAGVCSDDLAAAREMCRSRESTGAGDMSALLDALRERTPPPPGSRADPFRLLVSMIEHDPFVGRLVTGRVASGEVKVGDRVKALTAAGG
;
A
#
# COMPACT_ATOMS: atom_id res chain seq x y z
N GLU A 1 1.40 -9.97 16.54
CA GLU A 1 1.34 -10.31 15.10
C GLU A 1 1.44 -11.81 14.86
N ARG A 2 2.54 -12.48 15.24
CA ARG A 2 2.76 -13.92 14.98
C ARG A 2 1.81 -14.89 15.70
N GLU A 3 1.18 -14.49 16.80
CA GLU A 3 0.20 -15.32 17.54
C GLU A 3 -1.26 -15.10 17.15
N ARG A 4 -1.60 -14.00 16.47
CA ARG A 4 -2.99 -13.63 16.13
C ARG A 4 -3.25 -13.50 14.62
N GLY A 5 -2.22 -13.54 13.78
CA GLY A 5 -2.35 -13.45 12.32
C GLY A 5 -2.85 -12.09 11.81
N ILE A 6 -2.90 -11.07 12.67
CA ILE A 6 -3.32 -9.70 12.34
C ILE A 6 -2.16 -8.74 12.61
N THR A 7 -1.95 -7.76 11.71
CA THR A 7 -1.05 -6.61 11.91
C THR A 7 -1.62 -5.75 13.04
N ILE A 8 -0.80 -5.47 14.07
CA ILE A 8 -1.21 -4.77 15.31
C ILE A 8 -0.59 -3.37 15.40
N SER A 9 0.49 -3.10 14.67
CA SER A 9 1.12 -1.78 14.58
C SER A 9 1.63 -1.54 13.17
N SER A 10 1.43 -0.33 12.66
CA SER A 10 1.83 0.07 11.31
C SER A 10 3.35 0.20 11.23
N LYS A 11 4.02 -0.81 10.67
CA LYS A 11 5.46 -0.73 10.35
C LYS A 11 5.62 0.03 9.04
N TYR A 12 6.56 0.97 9.00
CA TYR A 12 6.98 1.62 7.77
C TYR A 12 8.33 1.09 7.31
N THR A 13 8.54 1.05 6.01
CA THR A 13 9.84 0.76 5.40
C THR A 13 10.07 1.69 4.21
N SER A 14 11.33 2.06 3.99
CA SER A 14 11.72 2.99 2.94
C SER A 14 12.73 2.34 2.02
N PHE A 15 12.56 2.52 0.71
CA PHE A 15 13.48 2.01 -0.29
C PHE A 15 13.48 2.91 -1.53
N ASP A 16 14.63 2.97 -2.22
CA ASP A 16 14.79 3.77 -3.44
C ASP A 16 14.62 2.91 -4.69
N TYR A 17 13.90 3.44 -5.68
CA TYR A 17 13.74 2.81 -6.98
C TYR A 17 13.66 3.88 -8.08
N LYS A 18 14.56 3.79 -9.07
CA LYS A 18 14.64 4.71 -10.23
C LYS A 18 14.59 6.21 -9.86
N GLY A 19 15.24 6.59 -8.76
CA GLY A 19 15.28 7.98 -8.27
C GLY A 19 14.03 8.44 -7.51
N THR A 20 13.11 7.53 -7.20
CA THR A 20 11.96 7.77 -6.33
C THR A 20 12.11 6.97 -5.04
N THR A 21 12.00 7.64 -3.89
CA THR A 21 11.96 6.97 -2.59
C THR A 21 10.52 6.57 -2.28
N PHE A 22 10.28 5.27 -2.12
CA PHE A 22 9.00 4.73 -1.70
C PHE A 22 9.00 4.53 -0.18
N ASN A 23 7.90 4.93 0.46
CA ASN A 23 7.62 4.64 1.86
C ASN A 23 6.41 3.74 1.91
N ALA A 24 6.60 2.47 2.26
CA ALA A 24 5.52 1.52 2.43
C ALA A 24 5.08 1.52 3.89
N VAL A 25 3.78 1.63 4.12
CA VAL A 25 3.17 1.58 5.46
C VAL A 25 2.16 0.45 5.47
N ASP A 26 2.29 -0.47 6.42
CA ASP A 26 1.33 -1.56 6.58
C ASP A 26 0.07 -1.08 7.30
N THR A 27 -1.10 -1.48 6.83
CA THR A 27 -2.40 -1.14 7.45
C THR A 27 -2.91 -2.31 8.30
N PRO A 28 -3.46 -2.08 9.50
CA PRO A 28 -4.21 -3.10 10.21
C PRO A 28 -5.37 -3.64 9.34
N GLY A 29 -5.49 -4.96 9.24
CA GLY A 29 -6.47 -5.61 8.34
C GLY A 29 -7.87 -5.83 8.92
N HIS A 30 -8.11 -5.48 10.19
CA HIS A 30 -9.37 -5.80 10.89
C HIS A 30 -10.21 -4.55 11.20
N ALA A 31 -11.54 -4.66 11.04
CA ALA A 31 -12.49 -3.56 11.21
C ALA A 31 -12.44 -2.91 12.61
N ASP A 32 -12.06 -3.69 13.62
CA ASP A 32 -11.91 -3.23 15.01
C ASP A 32 -10.85 -2.14 15.19
N PHE A 33 -9.96 -1.93 14.21
CA PHE A 33 -8.91 -0.91 14.25
C PHE A 33 -9.23 0.30 13.35
N GLY A 34 -10.53 0.60 13.19
CA GLY A 34 -11.01 1.60 12.22
C GLY A 34 -10.34 2.98 12.30
N GLY A 35 -10.03 3.47 13.50
CA GLY A 35 -9.35 4.76 13.69
C GLY A 35 -7.85 4.73 13.36
N GLU A 36 -7.19 3.58 13.50
CA GLU A 36 -5.79 3.41 13.09
C GLU A 36 -5.67 3.30 11.58
N VAL A 37 -6.58 2.54 10.94
CA VAL A 37 -6.68 2.44 9.48
C VAL A 37 -6.81 3.82 8.84
N GLU A 38 -7.66 4.70 9.37
CA GLU A 38 -7.82 6.04 8.80
C GLU A 38 -6.55 6.89 8.89
N ARG A 39 -5.83 6.83 10.02
CA ARG A 39 -4.55 7.55 10.16
C ARG A 39 -3.51 7.06 9.17
N VAL A 40 -3.44 5.74 8.92
CA VAL A 40 -2.51 5.20 7.92
C VAL A 40 -2.89 5.66 6.52
N LEU A 41 -4.18 5.62 6.19
CA LEU A 41 -4.65 6.07 4.88
C LEU A 41 -4.42 7.57 4.66
N ASP A 42 -4.34 8.39 5.72
CA ASP A 42 -3.95 9.80 5.63
C ASP A 42 -2.44 10.03 5.39
N MET A 43 -1.61 9.00 5.61
CA MET A 43 -0.16 9.08 5.39
C MET A 43 0.27 8.66 3.98
N VAL A 44 -0.61 8.09 3.17
CA VAL A 44 -0.25 7.49 1.87
C VAL A 44 -0.86 8.23 0.69
N ASP A 45 -0.21 8.15 -0.46
CA ASP A 45 -0.68 8.73 -1.74
C ASP A 45 -1.28 7.68 -2.68
N GLY A 46 -1.02 6.42 -2.40
CA GLY A 46 -1.51 5.26 -3.15
C GLY A 46 -1.62 4.06 -2.24
N CYS A 47 -2.24 3.00 -2.72
CA CYS A 47 -2.35 1.76 -1.97
C CYS A 47 -2.24 0.53 -2.87
N LEU A 48 -1.73 -0.56 -2.30
CA LEU A 48 -1.70 -1.86 -2.92
C LEU A 48 -2.81 -2.73 -2.33
N LEU A 49 -3.66 -3.29 -3.18
CA LEU A 49 -4.66 -4.25 -2.77
C LEU A 49 -4.13 -5.66 -3.07
N LEU A 50 -3.61 -6.32 -2.05
CA LEU A 50 -3.10 -7.70 -2.17
C LEU A 50 -4.24 -8.72 -2.10
N VAL A 51 -4.39 -9.53 -3.13
CA VAL A 51 -5.47 -10.52 -3.27
C VAL A 51 -4.88 -11.86 -3.71
N ASP A 52 -5.41 -12.97 -3.21
CA ASP A 52 -5.01 -14.30 -3.66
C ASP A 52 -5.63 -14.62 -5.03
N CYS A 53 -4.84 -15.09 -5.99
CA CYS A 53 -5.32 -15.43 -7.35
C CYS A 53 -6.38 -16.54 -7.39
N ILE A 54 -6.49 -17.36 -6.34
CA ILE A 54 -7.44 -18.47 -6.25
C ILE A 54 -8.61 -18.08 -5.36
N GLU A 55 -8.31 -17.56 -4.17
CA GLU A 55 -9.35 -17.33 -3.16
C GLU A 55 -10.14 -16.03 -3.44
N GLY A 56 -9.51 -15.05 -4.09
CA GLY A 56 -10.13 -13.75 -4.39
C GLY A 56 -10.29 -12.83 -3.17
N PRO A 57 -11.09 -11.76 -3.29
CA PRO A 57 -11.27 -10.79 -2.20
C PRO A 57 -12.02 -11.39 -1.02
N MET A 58 -11.52 -11.14 0.19
CA MET A 58 -12.11 -11.60 1.45
C MET A 58 -13.06 -10.57 2.06
N ALA A 59 -13.91 -11.00 3.00
CA ALA A 59 -14.88 -10.12 3.66
C ALA A 59 -14.21 -8.93 4.39
N GLN A 60 -13.04 -9.17 4.99
CA GLN A 60 -12.26 -8.17 5.72
C GLN A 60 -11.71 -7.07 4.79
N THR A 61 -11.42 -7.42 3.53
CA THR A 61 -10.89 -6.50 2.51
C THR A 61 -11.83 -5.31 2.27
N LYS A 62 -13.15 -5.53 2.36
CA LYS A 62 -14.16 -4.52 2.05
C LYS A 62 -14.05 -3.28 2.93
N PHE A 63 -13.77 -3.46 4.22
CA PHE A 63 -13.75 -2.36 5.18
C PHE A 63 -12.63 -1.35 4.90
N VAL A 64 -11.40 -1.85 4.73
CA VAL A 64 -10.22 -1.01 4.47
C VAL A 64 -10.29 -0.42 3.06
N LEU A 65 -10.66 -1.23 2.06
CA LEU A 65 -10.82 -0.78 0.68
C LEU A 65 -11.84 0.36 0.56
N GLY A 66 -13.00 0.25 1.21
CA GLY A 66 -14.02 1.30 1.20
C GLY A 66 -13.57 2.62 1.83
N LYS A 67 -12.67 2.57 2.81
CA LYS A 67 -12.06 3.79 3.37
C LYS A 67 -11.03 4.38 2.42
N ALA A 68 -10.21 3.55 1.78
CA ALA A 68 -9.22 3.99 0.80
C ALA A 68 -9.89 4.67 -0.41
N LEU A 69 -10.93 4.05 -0.98
CA LEU A 69 -11.66 4.58 -2.13
C LEU A 69 -12.35 5.92 -1.81
N ARG A 70 -12.98 6.06 -0.64
CA ARG A 70 -13.57 7.33 -0.19
C ARG A 70 -12.58 8.47 0.01
N LYS A 71 -11.30 8.15 0.27
CA LYS A 71 -10.21 9.13 0.32
C LYS A 71 -9.65 9.48 -1.07
N GLY A 72 -10.21 8.91 -2.14
CA GLY A 72 -9.76 9.13 -3.51
C GLY A 72 -8.47 8.37 -3.86
N LEU A 73 -8.03 7.43 -3.02
CA LEU A 73 -6.87 6.61 -3.35
C LEU A 73 -7.20 5.72 -4.56
N ARG A 74 -6.18 5.45 -5.38
CA ARG A 74 -6.26 4.62 -6.59
C ARG A 74 -5.52 3.31 -6.33
N PRO A 75 -6.22 2.23 -5.93
CA PRO A 75 -5.55 0.97 -5.61
C PRO A 75 -4.90 0.35 -6.84
N ILE A 76 -3.70 -0.20 -6.68
CA ILE A 76 -3.13 -1.18 -7.62
C ILE A 76 -3.43 -2.56 -7.07
N VAL A 77 -4.14 -3.37 -7.85
CA VAL A 77 -4.49 -4.74 -7.49
C VAL A 77 -3.28 -5.63 -7.72
N VAL A 78 -2.85 -6.34 -6.68
CA VAL A 78 -1.78 -7.34 -6.76
C VAL A 78 -2.40 -8.72 -6.58
N LEU A 79 -2.58 -9.43 -7.68
CA LEU A 79 -3.01 -10.83 -7.69
C LEU A 79 -1.81 -11.72 -7.38
N ASN A 80 -1.74 -12.17 -6.14
CA ASN A 80 -0.59 -12.85 -5.57
C ASN A 80 -0.78 -14.37 -5.51
N LYS A 81 0.34 -15.07 -5.34
CA LYS A 81 0.48 -16.54 -5.29
C LYS A 81 0.28 -17.22 -6.65
N VAL A 82 0.71 -16.56 -7.73
CA VAL A 82 0.69 -17.11 -9.10
C VAL A 82 1.55 -18.36 -9.28
N ASP A 83 2.45 -18.62 -8.33
CA ASP A 83 3.27 -19.83 -8.25
C ASP A 83 2.49 -21.10 -7.88
N ARG A 84 1.23 -20.98 -7.45
CA ARG A 84 0.40 -22.13 -7.10
C ARG A 84 -0.07 -22.87 -8.36
N PRO A 85 0.01 -24.21 -8.40
CA PRO A 85 -0.35 -24.99 -9.59
C PRO A 85 -1.83 -24.86 -9.98
N ALA A 86 -2.72 -24.64 -9.00
CA ALA A 86 -4.16 -24.47 -9.21
C ALA A 86 -4.56 -23.12 -9.81
N VAL A 87 -3.64 -22.15 -9.93
CA VAL A 87 -3.92 -20.87 -10.60
C VAL A 87 -4.13 -21.14 -12.10
N THR A 88 -5.14 -20.51 -12.69
CA THR A 88 -5.45 -20.59 -14.13
C THR A 88 -5.86 -19.20 -14.63
N GLU A 89 -5.70 -18.93 -15.93
CA GLU A 89 -6.13 -17.67 -16.54
C GLU A 89 -7.61 -17.38 -16.27
N ARG A 90 -8.48 -18.37 -16.49
CA ARG A 90 -9.91 -18.25 -16.20
C ARG A 90 -10.18 -17.92 -14.73
N GLY A 91 -9.49 -18.60 -13.80
CA GLY A 91 -9.66 -18.34 -12.37
C GLY A 91 -9.26 -16.92 -11.98
N CYS A 92 -8.14 -16.42 -12.52
CA CYS A 92 -7.73 -15.03 -12.32
C CYS A 92 -8.75 -14.04 -12.88
N ALA A 93 -9.24 -14.25 -14.11
CA ALA A 93 -10.27 -13.40 -14.71
C ALA A 93 -11.57 -13.37 -13.89
N GLU A 94 -11.96 -14.51 -13.30
CA GLU A 94 -13.10 -14.58 -12.36
C GLU A 94 -12.84 -13.79 -11.07
N VAL A 95 -11.61 -13.80 -10.54
CA VAL A 95 -11.20 -12.99 -9.39
C VAL A 95 -11.21 -11.49 -9.71
N GLU A 96 -10.69 -11.10 -10.88
CA GLU A 96 -10.72 -9.71 -11.35
C GLU A 96 -12.14 -9.19 -11.49
N SER A 97 -13.04 -9.99 -12.06
CA SER A 97 -14.46 -9.64 -12.18
C SER A 97 -15.09 -9.41 -10.79
N LYS A 98 -14.79 -10.27 -9.80
CA LYS A 98 -15.26 -10.10 -8.42
C LYS A 98 -14.69 -8.83 -7.77
N LEU A 99 -13.45 -8.47 -8.09
CA LEU A 99 -12.84 -7.23 -7.59
C LEU A 99 -13.49 -6.00 -8.22
N PHE A 100 -13.77 -6.04 -9.52
CA PHE A 100 -14.51 -4.98 -10.19
C PHE A 100 -15.89 -4.75 -9.56
N ASP A 101 -16.67 -5.82 -9.37
CA ASP A 101 -17.96 -5.77 -8.68
C ASP A 101 -17.83 -5.22 -7.26
N LEU A 102 -16.78 -5.61 -6.55
CA LEU A 102 -16.50 -5.10 -5.21
C LEU A 102 -16.21 -3.60 -5.21
N PHE A 103 -15.37 -3.10 -6.14
CA PHE A 103 -15.07 -1.67 -6.24
C PHE A 103 -16.34 -0.88 -6.57
N ALA A 104 -17.13 -1.34 -7.53
CA ALA A 104 -18.39 -0.72 -7.92
C ALA A 104 -19.38 -0.66 -6.74
N ALA A 105 -19.54 -1.77 -6.01
CA ALA A 105 -20.41 -1.83 -4.83
C ALA A 105 -19.95 -0.89 -3.70
N MET A 106 -18.66 -0.55 -3.64
CA MET A 106 -18.10 0.38 -2.66
C MET A 106 -18.11 1.85 -3.14
N GLY A 107 -18.68 2.13 -4.31
CA GLY A 107 -18.81 3.48 -4.86
C GLY A 107 -17.51 4.03 -5.45
N ALA A 108 -16.66 3.17 -6.02
CA ALA A 108 -15.50 3.60 -6.78
C ALA A 108 -15.89 4.50 -7.97
N CYS A 109 -15.09 5.53 -8.26
CA CYS A 109 -15.24 6.31 -9.49
C CYS A 109 -14.67 5.57 -10.70
N ASP A 110 -14.92 6.06 -11.92
CA ASP A 110 -14.42 5.47 -13.17
C ASP A 110 -12.89 5.27 -13.17
N GLU A 111 -12.15 6.26 -12.65
CA GLU A 111 -10.69 6.22 -12.56
C GLU A 111 -10.17 5.18 -11.54
N GLN A 112 -11.00 4.83 -10.55
CA GLN A 112 -10.72 3.78 -9.56
C GLN A 112 -11.17 2.41 -10.06
N LEU A 113 -12.17 2.33 -10.94
CA LEU A 113 -12.61 1.11 -11.61
C LEU A 113 -11.61 0.65 -12.68
N ASP A 114 -10.85 1.57 -13.28
CA ASP A 114 -9.68 1.28 -14.14
C ASP A 114 -8.40 1.02 -13.30
N PHE A 115 -8.49 0.12 -12.33
CA PHE A 115 -7.33 -0.26 -11.51
C PHE A 115 -6.33 -1.09 -12.32
N ALA A 116 -5.03 -0.88 -12.07
CA ALA A 116 -4.00 -1.77 -12.61
C ALA A 116 -4.03 -3.11 -11.89
N VAL A 117 -3.79 -4.18 -12.64
CA VAL A 117 -3.59 -5.53 -12.11
C VAL A 117 -2.13 -5.92 -12.32
N VAL A 118 -1.49 -6.40 -11.26
CA VAL A 118 -0.15 -6.98 -11.30
C VAL A 118 -0.23 -8.39 -10.73
N TYR A 119 0.21 -9.37 -11.51
CA TYR A 119 0.32 -10.77 -11.13
C TYR A 119 1.66 -11.00 -10.44
N ALA A 120 1.65 -11.54 -9.22
CA ALA A 120 2.84 -11.66 -8.41
C ALA A 120 2.97 -13.02 -7.71
N SER A 121 4.22 -13.41 -7.46
CA SER A 121 4.55 -14.35 -6.40
C SER A 121 5.47 -13.66 -5.41
N ALA A 122 4.93 -13.24 -4.27
CA ALA A 122 5.73 -12.72 -3.17
C ALA A 122 6.75 -13.77 -2.68
N ARG A 123 6.41 -15.07 -2.77
CA ARG A 123 7.31 -16.18 -2.41
C ARG A 123 8.52 -16.26 -3.34
N ALA A 124 8.29 -16.19 -4.64
CA ALA A 124 9.37 -16.22 -5.63
C ALA A 124 9.98 -14.84 -5.89
N GLY A 125 9.44 -13.77 -5.32
CA GLY A 125 9.91 -12.39 -5.50
C GLY A 125 9.87 -11.95 -6.96
N VAL A 126 8.78 -12.26 -7.67
CA VAL A 126 8.57 -11.91 -9.08
C VAL A 126 7.18 -11.32 -9.29
N CYS A 127 7.04 -10.43 -10.26
CA CYS A 127 5.75 -9.94 -10.73
C CYS A 127 5.77 -9.50 -12.20
N SER A 128 4.61 -9.51 -12.84
CA SER A 128 4.37 -8.95 -14.19
C SER A 128 2.92 -8.48 -14.30
N ASP A 129 2.66 -7.58 -15.24
CA ASP A 129 1.33 -7.20 -15.72
C ASP A 129 0.62 -8.30 -16.53
N ASP A 130 1.34 -9.36 -16.93
CA ASP A 130 0.79 -10.53 -17.60
C ASP A 130 0.96 -11.80 -16.74
N LEU A 131 -0.11 -12.61 -16.68
CA LEU A 131 -0.12 -13.83 -15.87
C LEU A 131 0.85 -14.88 -16.41
N ALA A 132 0.92 -15.08 -17.73
CA ALA A 132 1.77 -16.10 -18.32
C ALA A 132 3.25 -15.77 -18.09
N ALA A 133 3.63 -14.51 -18.29
CA ALA A 133 4.95 -13.97 -17.99
C ALA A 133 5.29 -14.11 -16.50
N ALA A 134 4.40 -13.71 -15.59
CA ALA A 134 4.63 -13.85 -14.15
C ALA A 134 4.89 -15.33 -13.75
N ARG A 135 4.14 -16.27 -14.35
CA ARG A 135 4.32 -17.71 -14.10
C ARG A 135 5.57 -18.28 -14.74
N GLU A 136 5.98 -17.77 -15.90
CA GLU A 136 7.28 -18.11 -16.49
C GLU A 136 8.43 -17.64 -15.60
N MET A 137 8.36 -16.40 -15.10
CA MET A 137 9.33 -15.87 -14.13
C MET A 137 9.39 -16.70 -12.85
N CYS A 138 8.26 -17.18 -12.33
CA CYS A 138 8.26 -18.10 -11.18
C CYS A 138 9.05 -19.39 -11.48
N ARG A 139 8.90 -19.95 -12.68
CA ARG A 139 9.59 -21.18 -13.10
C ARG A 139 11.09 -20.93 -13.34
N SER A 140 11.45 -19.81 -13.95
CA SER A 140 12.85 -19.46 -14.22
C SER A 140 13.59 -19.00 -12.97
N ARG A 141 12.89 -18.54 -11.92
CA ARG A 141 13.52 -18.15 -10.65
C ARG A 141 14.34 -19.27 -10.03
N GLU A 142 13.91 -20.52 -10.20
CA GLU A 142 14.63 -21.70 -9.72
C GLU A 142 16.01 -21.85 -10.38
N SER A 143 16.19 -21.36 -11.61
CA SER A 143 17.47 -21.43 -12.33
C SER A 143 18.32 -20.16 -12.25
N THR A 144 17.70 -18.98 -12.24
CA THR A 144 18.43 -17.69 -12.25
C THR A 144 18.76 -17.16 -10.86
N GLY A 145 18.01 -17.55 -9.83
CA GLY A 145 18.18 -17.07 -8.46
C GLY A 145 17.81 -15.60 -8.23
N ALA A 146 17.55 -14.81 -9.28
CA ALA A 146 17.22 -13.39 -9.23
C ALA A 146 15.72 -13.13 -9.45
N GLY A 147 15.17 -12.20 -8.68
CA GLY A 147 13.75 -11.81 -8.75
C GLY A 147 13.58 -10.49 -9.43
N ASP A 148 12.38 -10.27 -9.94
CA ASP A 148 12.04 -9.03 -10.57
C ASP A 148 10.67 -8.53 -10.10
N MET A 149 10.68 -7.49 -9.29
CA MET A 149 9.49 -6.78 -8.83
C MET A 149 9.28 -5.45 -9.58
N SER A 150 10.01 -5.22 -10.67
CA SER A 150 10.00 -3.95 -11.40
C SER A 150 8.62 -3.57 -11.90
N ALA A 151 7.82 -4.50 -12.44
CA ALA A 151 6.48 -4.22 -12.94
C ALA A 151 5.57 -3.58 -11.87
N LEU A 152 5.64 -4.07 -10.61
CA LEU A 152 4.89 -3.48 -9.50
C LEU A 152 5.39 -2.08 -9.15
N LEU A 153 6.70 -1.89 -9.10
CA LEU A 153 7.31 -0.61 -8.72
C LEU A 153 7.14 0.46 -9.81
N ASP A 154 7.19 0.07 -11.08
CA ASP A 154 6.89 0.93 -12.21
C ASP A 154 5.40 1.32 -12.21
N ALA A 155 4.49 0.36 -12.00
CA ALA A 155 3.06 0.66 -11.87
C ALA A 155 2.77 1.63 -10.71
N LEU A 156 3.44 1.45 -9.55
CA LEU A 156 3.35 2.37 -8.42
C LEU A 156 3.80 3.77 -8.80
N ARG A 157 4.94 3.90 -9.47
CA ARG A 157 5.50 5.19 -9.90
C ARG A 157 4.62 5.92 -10.90
N GLU A 158 3.97 5.19 -11.79
CA GLU A 158 3.13 5.76 -12.85
C GLU A 158 1.73 6.14 -12.35
N ARG A 159 1.14 5.33 -11.46
CA ARG A 159 -0.26 5.50 -11.04
C ARG A 159 -0.44 6.24 -9.72
N THR A 160 0.60 6.30 -8.89
CA THR A 160 0.55 7.05 -7.63
C THR A 160 0.93 8.51 -7.90
N PRO A 161 0.05 9.48 -7.60
CA PRO A 161 0.40 10.89 -7.74
C PRO A 161 1.55 11.26 -6.80
N PRO A 162 2.41 12.22 -7.18
CA PRO A 162 3.41 12.72 -6.25
C PRO A 162 2.73 13.36 -5.03
N PRO A 163 3.35 13.27 -3.84
CA PRO A 163 2.82 13.88 -2.64
C PRO A 163 2.61 15.39 -2.85
N PRO A 164 1.47 15.96 -2.45
CA PRO A 164 1.24 17.40 -2.55
C PRO A 164 2.16 18.18 -1.61
N GLY A 165 2.41 19.45 -1.96
CA GLY A 165 3.20 20.39 -1.17
C GLY A 165 4.57 20.69 -1.77
N SER A 166 5.19 21.79 -1.31
CA SER A 166 6.53 22.19 -1.73
C SER A 166 7.51 22.19 -0.56
N ARG A 167 8.78 21.89 -0.84
CA ARG A 167 9.89 22.08 0.12
C ARG A 167 10.10 23.55 0.47
N ALA A 168 9.65 24.47 -0.38
CA ALA A 168 9.76 25.91 -0.14
C ALA A 168 8.66 26.45 0.80
N ASP A 169 7.60 25.69 1.05
CA ASP A 169 6.52 26.09 1.95
C ASP A 169 6.95 25.98 3.42
N PRO A 170 6.22 26.61 4.36
CA PRO A 170 6.43 26.38 5.79
C PRO A 170 6.29 24.90 6.16
N PHE A 171 7.12 24.45 7.11
CA PHE A 171 7.09 23.08 7.62
C PHE A 171 5.73 22.75 8.23
N ARG A 172 5.11 21.67 7.72
CA ARG A 172 3.90 21.08 8.28
C ARG A 172 4.04 19.57 8.31
N LEU A 173 3.74 18.97 9.46
CA LEU A 173 3.77 17.53 9.67
C LEU A 173 2.42 17.09 10.24
N LEU A 174 1.78 16.12 9.59
CA LEU A 174 0.61 15.44 10.13
C LEU A 174 1.08 14.30 11.05
N VAL A 175 0.98 14.53 12.36
CA VAL A 175 1.33 13.53 13.37
C VAL A 175 0.35 12.36 13.32
N SER A 176 0.88 11.16 13.15
CA SER A 176 0.09 9.93 13.04
C SER A 176 0.31 8.98 14.22
N MET A 177 1.52 8.95 14.77
CA MET A 177 1.87 8.15 15.95
C MET A 177 2.77 8.95 16.89
N ILE A 178 2.59 8.73 18.19
CA ILE A 178 3.44 9.29 19.25
C ILE A 178 3.87 8.13 20.14
N GLU A 179 5.17 7.96 20.27
CA GLU A 179 5.79 6.89 21.05
C GLU A 179 6.78 7.48 22.05
N HIS A 180 7.25 6.64 22.97
CA HIS A 180 8.29 7.01 23.93
C HIS A 180 9.43 6.00 23.86
N ASP A 181 10.64 6.51 23.63
CA ASP A 181 11.88 5.77 23.72
C ASP A 181 12.64 6.18 25.00
N PRO A 182 13.13 5.22 25.82
CA PRO A 182 13.83 5.53 27.07
C PRO A 182 15.11 6.36 26.92
N PHE A 183 15.75 6.38 25.75
CA PHE A 183 17.02 7.06 25.49
C PHE A 183 16.84 8.37 24.73
N VAL A 184 15.94 8.38 23.74
CA VAL A 184 15.71 9.52 22.84
C VAL A 184 14.56 10.42 23.31
N GLY A 185 13.66 9.89 24.16
CA GLY A 185 12.51 10.62 24.70
C GLY A 185 11.25 10.41 23.85
N ARG A 186 10.48 11.49 23.60
CA ARG A 186 9.24 11.38 22.83
C ARG A 186 9.53 11.30 21.34
N LEU A 187 9.05 10.25 20.70
CA LEU A 187 9.12 10.07 19.26
C LEU A 187 7.78 10.45 18.63
N VAL A 188 7.84 11.22 17.54
CA VAL A 188 6.67 11.64 16.78
C VAL A 188 6.86 11.19 15.34
N THR A 189 5.97 10.33 14.87
CA THR A 189 5.98 9.83 13.50
C THR A 189 4.78 10.39 12.76
N GLY A 190 5.01 10.83 11.54
CA GLY A 190 3.99 11.45 10.72
C GLY A 190 4.48 11.74 9.32
N ARG A 191 3.54 12.17 8.49
CA ARG A 191 3.81 12.58 7.12
C ARG A 191 4.16 14.05 7.07
N VAL A 192 5.31 14.40 6.48
CA VAL A 192 5.61 15.80 6.15
C VAL A 192 4.69 16.21 5.00
N ALA A 193 3.79 17.15 5.27
CA ALA A 193 2.84 17.66 4.30
C ALA A 193 3.41 18.82 3.46
N SER A 194 4.36 19.59 4.01
CA SER A 194 5.08 20.63 3.28
C SER A 194 6.33 21.08 4.03
N GLY A 195 7.23 21.76 3.34
CA GLY A 195 8.45 22.32 3.90
C GLY A 195 9.50 21.30 4.31
N GLU A 196 10.47 21.75 5.09
CA GLU A 196 11.56 20.96 5.63
C GLU A 196 11.81 21.33 7.10
N VAL A 197 12.35 20.40 7.88
CA VAL A 197 12.73 20.63 9.27
C VAL A 197 14.15 20.12 9.51
N LYS A 198 14.91 20.85 10.33
CA LYS A 198 16.27 20.51 10.74
C LYS A 198 16.37 20.43 12.26
N VAL A 199 17.41 19.74 12.73
CA VAL A 199 17.69 19.64 14.16
C VAL A 199 17.95 21.04 14.73
N GLY A 200 17.21 21.40 15.78
CA GLY A 200 17.27 22.71 16.43
C GLY A 200 16.18 23.69 16.00
N ASP A 201 15.40 23.39 14.96
CA ASP A 201 14.28 24.23 14.54
C ASP A 201 13.19 24.27 15.61
N ARG A 202 12.63 25.46 15.83
CA ARG A 202 11.47 25.63 16.71
C ARG A 202 10.21 25.27 15.95
N VAL A 203 9.53 24.24 16.42
CA VAL A 203 8.23 23.82 15.88
C VAL A 203 7.10 24.21 16.83
N LYS A 204 5.93 24.49 16.27
CA LYS A 204 4.70 24.70 17.03
C LYS A 204 3.77 23.51 16.82
N ALA A 205 3.39 22.84 17.91
CA ALA A 205 2.35 21.82 17.85
C ALA A 205 1.00 22.50 17.75
N LEU A 206 0.20 22.12 16.74
CA LEU A 206 -1.16 22.60 16.57
C LEU A 206 -2.13 21.51 17.03
N THR A 207 -3.07 21.88 17.90
CA THR A 207 -4.19 21.01 18.25
C THR A 207 -5.36 21.20 17.30
N ALA A 208 -6.34 20.29 17.30
CA ALA A 208 -7.58 20.48 16.54
C ALA A 208 -8.33 21.78 16.93
N ALA A 209 -8.03 22.37 18.08
CA ALA A 209 -8.55 23.65 18.54
C ALA A 209 -7.75 24.87 18.03
N GLY A 210 -6.72 24.68 17.21
CA GLY A 210 -5.93 25.76 16.59
C GLY A 210 -4.86 26.40 17.48
N GLY A 211 -4.71 25.92 18.71
CA GLY A 211 -3.69 26.37 19.68
C GLY A 211 -2.29 25.93 19.29
#